data_AF-A0A131Z6P7-F1
#
_entry.id   AF-A0A131Z6P7-F1
#
_cell.length_a   1.000
_cell.length_b   1.000
_cell.length_c   1.000
_cell.angle_alpha   90.00
_cell.angle_beta   90.00
_cell.angle_gamma   90.00
#
_symmetry.space_group_name_H-M   'P 1'
#
loop_
_entity.id
_entity.type
_entity.pdbx_description
1 polymer ?
#
loop_
_entity_poly.entity_id
_entity_poly.type
_entity_poly.pdbx_seq_one_letter_code
_entity_poly.pdbx_strand_id
1 'polypeptide(L)'
;MTAIPVGLFSSALFSTHAAAPPFYLCAFCKLICHGSGLRAEFCKYLCKVHEMWQCSHTHNNTFTVGSFCFFASEMKYAHDRRLPRSQPLSKSAKDVRKLLMKRRSESVESSYDVFLGGSCNPTTWRKDVAIPKLKSYGISYYNPQVTQWIPELIELENQAKENAKVMMFVIDNQTRSVASMIESAHIAGTRRKLILILTEQSPPGSLVLGEPISEKEYRDLQQGRNYLRDLVEMRGIPVFHSMPDALDVTNRCLKEDLWPQDIRGRQDLVQVPHLALGDKYLKVQEAFKSFSSDDGKVRIRDVKMAFKVLTARDLPQECLETLRSRQQPAAADTMVEGDMDDIPITFDQFCLILSEFKHQAKNGTWLTEFLTSIQHLFSQVYDRIVPRSALSGGAADAPLPPYWSHVYLGGSTKDCSWRDEIAIPLLKKHGLTHSIPFRSPWNARLSPLEMHIINSAQVLLFVITKTARCVAEMLVAVHYVGQGCNVVLCIQYLESDVVIDGEKLSELAVKDYNRGRMYLSDLATRAGVPVFSDISEAVLCAAERC
;
A
#
# COMPACT_ATOMS: atom_id res chain seq x y z
N MET A 1 53.58 10.93 -7.98
CA MET A 1 52.52 11.92 -8.19
C MET A 1 52.14 11.90 -9.66
N THR A 2 50.96 11.41 -10.01
CA THR A 2 50.43 11.38 -11.38
C THR A 2 48.90 11.35 -11.28
N ALA A 3 48.22 12.38 -11.79
CA ALA A 3 46.79 12.54 -11.61
C ALA A 3 46.01 11.80 -12.71
N ILE A 4 45.23 10.79 -12.33
CA ILE A 4 44.35 10.04 -13.24
C ILE A 4 42.92 10.63 -13.16
N PRO A 5 42.12 10.67 -14.25
CA PRO A 5 40.77 11.25 -14.23
C PRO A 5 39.77 10.37 -13.50
N VAL A 6 39.08 10.91 -12.49
CA VAL A 6 38.07 10.19 -11.68
C VAL A 6 36.71 10.24 -12.39
N GLY A 7 36.61 9.59 -13.54
CA GLY A 7 35.45 9.74 -14.44
C GLY A 7 34.33 8.72 -14.29
N LEU A 8 34.49 7.70 -13.43
CA LEU A 8 33.89 6.38 -13.68
C LEU A 8 33.10 5.75 -12.51
N PHE A 9 33.02 6.38 -11.35
CA PHE A 9 32.44 5.73 -10.14
C PHE A 9 31.24 6.43 -9.48
N SER A 10 30.99 7.72 -9.76
CA SER A 10 29.83 8.45 -9.20
C SER A 10 28.48 7.86 -9.66
N SER A 11 28.39 7.45 -10.93
CA SER A 11 27.19 6.82 -11.49
C SER A 11 26.83 5.49 -10.83
N ALA A 12 27.83 4.65 -10.48
CA ALA A 12 27.62 3.25 -10.11
C ALA A 12 26.80 3.03 -8.81
N LEU A 13 26.73 4.01 -7.91
CA LEU A 13 26.04 3.86 -6.61
C LEU A 13 24.56 4.30 -6.62
N PHE A 14 24.16 5.19 -7.55
CA PHE A 14 22.80 5.74 -7.59
C PHE A 14 22.22 5.88 -9.01
N SER A 15 23.03 6.07 -10.06
CA SER A 15 22.55 6.07 -11.44
C SER A 15 22.34 4.62 -11.90
N THR A 16 21.10 4.18 -11.91
CA THR A 16 20.74 2.79 -12.20
C THR A 16 19.63 2.71 -13.24
N HIS A 17 19.96 2.27 -14.45
CA HIS A 17 19.02 1.63 -15.38
C HIS A 17 18.73 0.17 -14.95
N ALA A 18 18.82 -0.14 -13.65
CA ALA A 18 18.71 -1.50 -13.13
C ALA A 18 17.26 -1.85 -12.83
N ALA A 19 16.90 -3.14 -12.90
CA ALA A 19 15.54 -3.61 -12.65
C ALA A 19 15.13 -3.65 -11.15
N ALA A 20 15.86 -2.98 -10.25
CA ALA A 20 15.64 -3.03 -8.80
C ALA A 20 16.15 -1.78 -8.07
N PRO A 21 15.58 -1.41 -6.92
CA PRO A 21 16.06 -0.30 -6.10
C PRO A 21 17.44 -0.60 -5.47
N PRO A 22 18.34 0.39 -5.31
CA PRO A 22 19.68 0.16 -4.76
C PRO A 22 19.70 -0.40 -3.34
N PHE A 23 20.39 -1.54 -3.14
CA PHE A 23 20.57 -2.19 -1.84
C PHE A 23 21.16 -1.25 -0.75
N TYR A 24 21.96 -0.26 -1.15
CA TYR A 24 22.62 0.66 -0.22
C TYR A 24 21.67 1.71 0.38
N LEU A 25 20.64 2.17 -0.34
CA LEU A 25 19.57 2.99 0.22
C LEU A 25 18.79 2.23 1.31
N CYS A 26 18.63 0.93 1.11
CA CYS A 26 17.97 0.05 2.07
C CYS A 26 18.78 -0.06 3.38
N ALA A 27 20.11 -0.16 3.28
CA ALA A 27 21.01 -0.09 4.43
C ALA A 27 20.99 1.29 5.12
N PHE A 28 20.87 2.37 4.35
CA PHE A 28 20.77 3.74 4.88
C PHE A 28 19.51 3.92 5.74
N CYS A 29 18.35 3.40 5.30
CA CYS A 29 17.13 3.40 6.11
C CYS A 29 17.26 2.59 7.41
N LYS A 30 18.03 1.49 7.43
CA LYS A 30 18.31 0.76 8.69
C LYS A 30 19.11 1.62 9.69
N LEU A 31 20.06 2.41 9.19
CA LEU A 31 20.92 3.24 10.04
C LEU A 31 20.13 4.37 10.72
N ILE A 32 19.20 4.98 9.98
CA ILE A 32 18.33 6.07 10.48
C ILE A 32 17.34 5.57 11.54
N CYS A 33 16.84 4.34 11.41
CA CYS A 33 15.75 3.80 12.24
C CYS A 33 16.25 2.91 13.39
N HIS A 34 17.31 3.33 14.07
CA HIS A 34 17.92 2.61 15.20
C HIS A 34 16.97 2.56 16.42
N GLY A 35 16.13 1.54 16.51
CA GLY A 35 15.19 1.40 17.65
C GLY A 35 14.20 0.22 17.66
N SER A 36 14.18 -0.68 16.68
CA SER A 36 13.22 -1.80 16.67
C SER A 36 13.67 -3.06 15.92
N GLY A 37 12.92 -4.16 16.08
CA GLY A 37 13.28 -5.53 15.66
C GLY A 37 13.46 -5.72 14.14
N LEU A 38 14.58 -6.35 13.78
CA LEU A 38 15.27 -6.14 12.49
C LEU A 38 14.74 -6.94 11.28
N ARG A 39 13.43 -7.26 11.21
CA ARG A 39 12.79 -7.93 10.06
C ARG A 39 11.55 -7.23 9.52
N ALA A 40 10.46 -7.11 10.29
CA ALA A 40 9.16 -6.64 9.79
C ALA A 40 9.19 -5.16 9.34
N GLU A 41 9.79 -4.28 10.13
CA GLU A 41 9.89 -2.84 9.79
C GLU A 41 10.83 -2.60 8.61
N PHE A 42 11.92 -3.38 8.49
CA PHE A 42 12.82 -3.28 7.33
C PHE A 42 12.08 -3.52 6.01
N CYS A 43 11.16 -4.49 5.96
CA CYS A 43 10.27 -4.69 4.80
C CYS A 43 9.33 -3.49 4.56
N LYS A 44 8.76 -2.87 5.60
CA LYS A 44 7.93 -1.66 5.46
C LYS A 44 8.72 -0.46 4.90
N TYR A 45 10.00 -0.31 5.27
CA TYR A 45 10.87 0.74 4.69
C TYR A 45 11.28 0.40 3.24
N LEU A 46 11.65 -0.86 2.96
CA LEU A 46 11.95 -1.36 1.62
C LEU A 46 10.82 -1.09 0.63
N CYS A 47 9.57 -1.40 0.99
CA CYS A 47 8.41 -1.16 0.13
C CYS A 47 8.24 0.33 -0.21
N LYS A 48 8.47 1.24 0.75
CA LYS A 48 8.40 2.69 0.53
C LYS A 48 9.53 3.19 -0.36
N VAL A 49 10.76 2.74 -0.14
CA VAL A 49 11.91 3.08 -1.02
C VAL A 49 11.69 2.55 -2.43
N HIS A 50 11.11 1.35 -2.58
CA HIS A 50 10.73 0.80 -3.88
C HIS A 50 9.62 1.61 -4.56
N GLU A 51 8.57 2.02 -3.83
CA GLU A 51 7.50 2.91 -4.29
C GLU A 51 8.03 4.27 -4.78
N MET A 52 8.91 4.91 -4.01
CA MET A 52 9.60 6.14 -4.41
C MET A 52 10.45 5.95 -5.68
N TRP A 53 11.20 4.86 -5.73
CA TRP A 53 12.04 4.49 -6.87
C TRP A 53 11.20 4.23 -8.13
N GLN A 54 10.08 3.52 -8.00
CA GLN A 54 9.10 3.29 -9.07
C GLN A 54 8.50 4.61 -9.57
N CYS A 55 8.09 5.51 -8.67
CA CYS A 55 7.51 6.83 -9.03
C CYS A 55 8.50 7.76 -9.77
N SER A 56 9.81 7.48 -9.73
CA SER A 56 10.79 8.14 -10.60
C SER A 56 10.91 7.42 -11.95
N HIS A 57 11.03 6.08 -11.92
CA HIS A 57 11.28 5.27 -13.12
C HIS A 57 10.09 5.24 -14.10
N THR A 58 8.84 5.30 -13.62
CA THR A 58 7.64 5.40 -14.48
C THR A 58 7.61 6.66 -15.36
N HIS A 59 8.49 7.63 -15.10
CA HIS A 59 8.59 8.90 -15.82
C HIS A 59 9.97 9.08 -16.50
N ASN A 60 10.66 7.98 -16.82
CA ASN A 60 11.99 7.93 -17.44
C ASN A 60 13.09 8.67 -16.65
N ASN A 61 12.93 8.84 -15.34
CA ASN A 61 13.88 9.53 -14.48
C ASN A 61 14.76 8.56 -13.69
N THR A 62 16.04 8.90 -13.54
CA THR A 62 16.91 8.27 -12.53
C THR A 62 16.38 8.56 -11.12
N PHE A 63 16.49 7.58 -10.21
CA PHE A 63 16.12 7.77 -8.81
C PHE A 63 17.30 8.33 -8.01
N THR A 64 17.21 9.60 -7.63
CA THR A 64 18.29 10.37 -7.00
C THR A 64 17.97 10.72 -5.53
N VAL A 65 18.97 11.17 -4.77
CA VAL A 65 18.83 11.47 -3.33
C VAL A 65 17.79 12.57 -3.07
N GLY A 66 17.77 13.62 -3.88
CA GLY A 66 16.75 14.66 -3.85
C GLY A 66 15.36 14.17 -4.20
N SER A 67 15.21 13.23 -5.15
CA SER A 67 13.90 12.62 -5.43
C SER A 67 13.39 11.81 -4.24
N PHE A 68 14.26 11.02 -3.59
CA PHE A 68 13.95 10.32 -2.33
C PHE A 68 13.53 11.31 -1.21
N CYS A 69 14.32 12.37 -0.98
CA CYS A 69 14.00 13.39 0.02
C CYS A 69 12.67 14.11 -0.27
N PHE A 70 12.38 14.41 -1.55
CA PHE A 70 11.12 15.00 -1.98
C PHE A 70 9.93 14.09 -1.62
N PHE A 71 9.97 12.82 -2.04
CA PHE A 71 8.89 11.88 -1.72
C PHE A 71 8.75 11.68 -0.21
N ALA A 72 9.85 11.53 0.53
CA ALA A 72 9.84 11.40 1.99
C ALA A 72 9.21 12.61 2.69
N SER A 73 9.53 13.84 2.23
CA SER A 73 8.94 15.09 2.72
C SER A 73 7.44 15.18 2.42
N GLU A 74 7.01 14.82 1.21
CA GLU A 74 5.58 14.78 0.84
C GLU A 74 4.78 13.76 1.66
N MET A 75 5.35 12.57 1.91
CA MET A 75 4.72 11.52 2.72
C MET A 75 4.63 11.95 4.20
N LYS A 76 5.69 12.55 4.76
CA LYS A 76 5.71 13.11 6.12
C LYS A 76 4.69 14.23 6.27
N TYR A 77 4.69 15.22 5.37
CA TYR A 77 3.73 16.33 5.40
C TYR A 77 2.27 15.83 5.33
N ALA A 78 1.98 14.87 4.46
CA ALA A 78 0.64 14.33 4.30
C ALA A 78 0.16 13.55 5.54
N HIS A 79 1.07 12.84 6.21
CA HIS A 79 0.84 12.21 7.51
C HIS A 79 0.58 13.25 8.61
N ASP A 80 1.48 14.22 8.78
CA ASP A 80 1.45 15.20 9.87
C ASP A 80 0.25 16.15 9.76
N ARG A 81 -0.14 16.52 8.53
CA ARG A 81 -1.37 17.28 8.23
C ARG A 81 -2.65 16.44 8.22
N ARG A 82 -2.55 15.12 8.43
CA ARG A 82 -3.68 14.16 8.41
C ARG A 82 -4.54 14.29 7.14
N LEU A 83 -3.91 14.44 5.98
CA LEU A 83 -4.64 14.68 4.72
C LEU A 83 -5.65 13.55 4.45
N PRO A 84 -6.87 13.87 3.98
CA PRO A 84 -7.89 12.86 3.72
C PRO A 84 -7.41 11.91 2.61
N ARG A 85 -7.65 10.60 2.80
CA ARG A 85 -7.42 9.61 1.74
C ARG A 85 -8.34 9.89 0.56
N SER A 86 -7.81 9.80 -0.66
CA SER A 86 -8.64 9.75 -1.87
C SER A 86 -9.61 8.57 -1.80
N GLN A 87 -10.80 8.75 -2.38
CA GLN A 87 -11.74 7.65 -2.58
C GLN A 87 -11.38 6.93 -3.89
N PRO A 88 -11.57 5.60 -4.00
CA PRO A 88 -11.35 4.89 -5.26
C PRO A 88 -12.27 5.43 -6.36
N LEU A 89 -11.77 5.63 -7.59
CA LEU A 89 -12.58 6.10 -8.71
C LEU A 89 -13.72 5.14 -9.07
N SER A 90 -13.50 3.83 -8.85
CA SER A 90 -14.53 2.78 -8.93
C SER A 90 -15.64 2.89 -7.90
N LYS A 91 -15.60 3.83 -6.94
CA LYS A 91 -16.63 3.98 -5.91
C LYS A 91 -17.76 4.92 -6.38
N SER A 92 -18.84 4.35 -6.91
CA SER A 92 -20.04 5.09 -7.30
C SER A 92 -20.60 5.97 -6.16
N ALA A 93 -20.72 7.27 -6.43
CA ALA A 93 -21.32 8.22 -5.49
C ALA A 93 -22.84 8.01 -5.28
N LYS A 94 -23.52 7.30 -6.19
CA LYS A 94 -24.97 7.05 -6.11
C LYS A 94 -25.30 5.93 -5.12
N ASP A 95 -24.52 4.84 -5.14
CA ASP A 95 -24.80 3.63 -4.36
C ASP A 95 -24.48 3.77 -2.88
N VAL A 96 -23.64 4.74 -2.52
CA VAL A 96 -23.41 5.15 -1.12
C VAL A 96 -24.72 5.47 -0.39
N ARG A 97 -25.69 6.13 -1.04
CA ARG A 97 -27.01 6.37 -0.41
C ARG A 97 -27.81 5.08 -0.24
N LYS A 98 -27.78 4.17 -1.23
CA LYS A 98 -28.60 2.96 -1.24
C LYS A 98 -28.14 1.94 -0.19
N LEU A 99 -26.82 1.76 -0.05
CA LEU A 99 -26.23 0.91 0.99
C LEU A 99 -26.37 1.50 2.40
N LEU A 100 -26.27 2.83 2.57
CA LEU A 100 -26.51 3.49 3.86
C LEU A 100 -28.00 3.49 4.29
N MET A 101 -28.93 3.24 3.36
CA MET A 101 -30.37 3.24 3.64
C MET A 101 -30.96 1.90 4.09
N LYS A 102 -30.18 0.81 4.15
CA LYS A 102 -30.56 -0.39 4.92
C LYS A 102 -30.38 -0.11 6.42
N ARG A 103 -31.25 0.77 6.93
CA ARG A 103 -31.35 1.22 8.33
C ARG A 103 -31.47 -0.01 9.23
N ARG A 104 -30.82 0.01 10.41
CA ARG A 104 -31.04 -1.00 11.45
C ARG A 104 -32.54 -1.15 11.67
N SER A 105 -33.05 -2.38 11.65
CA SER A 105 -34.36 -2.68 12.23
C SER A 105 -34.27 -2.42 13.73
N GLU A 106 -35.02 -1.42 14.21
CA GLU A 106 -35.02 -0.98 15.61
C GLU A 106 -35.80 -1.98 16.53
N SER A 107 -35.86 -3.26 16.13
CA SER A 107 -36.87 -4.24 16.56
C SER A 107 -36.33 -5.68 16.72
N VAL A 108 -35.10 -5.86 17.22
CA VAL A 108 -34.51 -7.18 17.50
C VAL A 108 -33.88 -7.18 18.90
N GLU A 109 -34.39 -8.03 19.80
CA GLU A 109 -34.03 -8.08 21.23
C GLU A 109 -32.64 -8.68 21.54
N SER A 110 -31.87 -9.06 20.52
CA SER A 110 -30.59 -9.81 20.62
C SER A 110 -29.38 -9.08 20.01
N SER A 111 -29.29 -7.77 20.19
CA SER A 111 -28.14 -6.97 19.75
C SER A 111 -26.89 -7.17 20.63
N TYR A 112 -26.02 -8.11 20.25
CA TYR A 112 -24.73 -8.36 20.91
C TYR A 112 -23.76 -7.17 20.80
N ASP A 113 -22.86 -7.02 21.77
CA ASP A 113 -21.78 -6.03 21.69
C ASP A 113 -20.65 -6.50 20.75
N VAL A 114 -20.24 -7.76 20.83
CA VAL A 114 -19.08 -8.31 20.10
C VAL A 114 -19.44 -9.56 19.30
N PHE A 115 -19.13 -9.58 18.01
CA PHE A 115 -19.11 -10.81 17.20
C PHE A 115 -17.73 -11.48 17.25
N LEU A 116 -17.65 -12.75 17.64
CA LEU A 116 -16.39 -13.52 17.76
C LEU A 116 -16.06 -14.31 16.48
N GLY A 117 -15.73 -13.60 15.40
CA GLY A 117 -15.27 -14.18 14.14
C GLY A 117 -13.83 -14.70 14.18
N GLY A 118 -13.38 -15.30 13.09
CA GLY A 118 -12.01 -15.84 12.99
C GLY A 118 -11.89 -17.35 13.21
N SER A 119 -10.65 -17.83 13.29
CA SER A 119 -10.26 -19.24 13.37
C SER A 119 -11.11 -20.07 14.33
N CYS A 120 -11.54 -21.25 13.89
CA CYS A 120 -12.32 -22.22 14.69
C CYS A 120 -11.41 -23.38 15.12
N ASN A 121 -11.88 -24.63 15.05
CA ASN A 121 -11.12 -25.82 15.45
C ASN A 121 -9.76 -25.89 14.70
N PRO A 122 -8.66 -26.28 15.37
CA PRO A 122 -8.55 -26.78 16.74
C PRO A 122 -8.46 -25.67 17.82
N THR A 123 -8.52 -24.39 17.45
CA THR A 123 -8.24 -23.29 18.38
C THR A 123 -9.29 -23.13 19.48
N THR A 124 -8.84 -22.72 20.67
CA THR A 124 -9.66 -22.57 21.88
C THR A 124 -9.79 -21.13 22.39
N TRP A 125 -9.21 -20.15 21.69
CA TRP A 125 -9.10 -18.74 22.13
C TRP A 125 -10.44 -18.12 22.56
N ARG A 126 -11.55 -18.53 21.94
CA ARG A 126 -12.91 -18.12 22.32
C ARG A 126 -13.23 -18.56 23.75
N LYS A 127 -13.11 -19.87 24.00
CA LYS A 127 -13.45 -20.53 25.28
C LYS A 127 -12.51 -20.11 26.41
N ASP A 128 -11.21 -20.11 26.14
CA ASP A 128 -10.19 -20.06 27.20
C ASP A 128 -9.78 -18.63 27.57
N VAL A 129 -9.95 -17.65 26.67
CA VAL A 129 -9.49 -16.26 26.89
C VAL A 129 -10.58 -15.22 26.64
N ALA A 130 -11.17 -15.19 25.43
CA ALA A 130 -12.06 -14.10 25.04
C ALA A 130 -13.38 -14.10 25.81
N ILE A 131 -14.08 -15.24 25.87
CA ILE A 131 -15.38 -15.34 26.56
C ILE A 131 -15.27 -15.06 28.08
N PRO A 132 -14.29 -15.62 28.83
CA PRO A 132 -14.11 -15.29 30.24
C PRO A 132 -13.85 -13.80 30.48
N LYS A 133 -12.98 -13.17 29.67
CA LYS A 133 -12.63 -11.76 29.80
C LYS A 133 -13.81 -10.84 29.44
N LEU A 134 -14.55 -11.12 28.36
CA LEU A 134 -15.75 -10.35 28.00
C LEU A 134 -16.84 -10.44 29.08
N LYS A 135 -17.06 -11.64 29.65
CA LYS A 135 -17.94 -11.82 30.82
C LYS A 135 -17.47 -10.99 32.03
N SER A 136 -16.17 -10.98 32.33
CA SER A 136 -15.62 -10.15 33.42
C SER A 136 -15.79 -8.63 33.23
N TYR A 137 -16.05 -8.19 31.99
CA TYR A 137 -16.34 -6.80 31.65
C TYR A 137 -17.83 -6.49 31.49
N GLY A 138 -18.72 -7.48 31.65
CA GLY A 138 -20.16 -7.32 31.43
C GLY A 138 -20.56 -7.17 29.96
N ILE A 139 -19.69 -7.59 29.03
CA ILE A 139 -19.85 -7.39 27.58
C ILE A 139 -20.55 -8.61 26.96
N SER A 140 -21.63 -8.38 26.21
CA SER A 140 -22.35 -9.44 25.50
C SER A 140 -21.65 -9.85 24.21
N TYR A 141 -21.70 -11.13 23.84
CA TYR A 141 -20.97 -11.66 22.69
C TYR A 141 -21.76 -12.74 21.94
N TYR A 142 -21.58 -12.81 20.63
CA TYR A 142 -22.00 -13.94 19.81
C TYR A 142 -20.81 -14.85 19.50
N ASN A 143 -21.00 -16.17 19.70
CA ASN A 143 -20.04 -17.20 19.33
C ASN A 143 -20.59 -18.04 18.15
N PRO A 144 -20.02 -17.94 16.94
CA PRO A 144 -20.41 -18.79 15.81
C PRO A 144 -19.91 -20.24 15.92
N GLN A 145 -18.96 -20.54 16.80
CA GLN A 145 -18.38 -21.88 16.94
C GLN A 145 -19.29 -22.78 17.79
N VAL A 146 -20.22 -23.46 17.10
CA VAL A 146 -21.13 -24.49 17.65
C VAL A 146 -20.55 -25.91 17.58
N THR A 147 -21.09 -26.82 18.39
CA THR A 147 -20.74 -28.26 18.36
C THR A 147 -21.52 -29.05 17.30
N GLN A 148 -22.76 -28.64 17.01
CA GLN A 148 -23.62 -29.21 15.98
C GLN A 148 -24.16 -28.07 15.11
N TRP A 149 -24.00 -28.18 13.80
CA TRP A 149 -24.47 -27.20 12.84
C TRP A 149 -25.85 -27.58 12.32
N ILE A 150 -26.75 -26.60 12.21
CA ILE A 150 -28.08 -26.70 11.58
C ILE A 150 -28.32 -25.45 10.70
N PRO A 151 -29.12 -25.52 9.62
CA PRO A 151 -29.28 -24.43 8.66
C PRO A 151 -29.75 -23.10 9.28
N GLU A 152 -30.55 -23.15 10.35
CA GLU A 152 -31.11 -22.00 11.05
C GLU A 152 -30.01 -21.11 11.66
N LEU A 153 -28.83 -21.67 11.94
CA LEU A 153 -27.68 -20.93 12.45
C LEU A 153 -27.06 -19.98 11.41
N ILE A 154 -27.28 -20.20 10.11
CA ILE A 154 -26.80 -19.28 9.06
C ILE A 154 -27.44 -17.91 9.25
N GLU A 155 -28.75 -17.87 9.47
CA GLU A 155 -29.51 -16.63 9.62
C GLU A 155 -29.24 -15.97 10.98
N LEU A 156 -29.15 -16.75 12.06
CA LEU A 156 -28.75 -16.24 13.38
C LEU A 156 -27.32 -15.65 13.36
N GLU A 157 -26.38 -16.28 12.64
CA GLU A 157 -25.03 -15.74 12.46
C GLU A 157 -25.03 -14.47 11.60
N ASN A 158 -25.81 -14.42 10.52
CA ASN A 158 -25.96 -13.21 9.71
C ASN A 158 -26.54 -12.04 10.54
N GLN A 159 -27.61 -12.29 11.31
CA GLN A 159 -28.22 -11.27 12.18
C GLN A 159 -27.26 -10.81 13.29
N ALA A 160 -26.47 -11.73 13.86
CA ALA A 160 -25.43 -11.37 14.82
C ALA A 160 -24.32 -10.51 14.18
N LYS A 161 -23.88 -10.84 12.95
CA LYS A 161 -22.91 -10.04 12.18
C LYS A 161 -23.48 -8.66 11.81
N GLU A 162 -24.74 -8.57 11.38
CA GLU A 162 -25.37 -7.28 11.05
C GLU A 162 -25.54 -6.40 12.30
N ASN A 163 -25.92 -6.96 13.46
CA ASN A 163 -26.23 -6.16 14.65
C ASN A 163 -25.03 -5.80 15.53
N ALA A 164 -24.00 -6.65 15.63
CA ALA A 164 -22.90 -6.49 16.59
C ALA A 164 -22.18 -5.13 16.54
N LYS A 165 -21.95 -4.51 17.69
CA LYS A 165 -21.29 -3.18 17.79
C LYS A 165 -19.81 -3.23 17.37
N VAL A 166 -19.11 -4.32 17.68
CA VAL A 166 -17.71 -4.58 17.32
C VAL A 166 -17.57 -5.95 16.67
N MET A 167 -16.82 -6.01 15.56
CA MET A 167 -16.41 -7.25 14.92
C MET A 167 -15.02 -7.63 15.44
N MET A 168 -14.89 -8.70 16.23
CA MET A 168 -13.60 -9.24 16.64
C MET A 168 -13.26 -10.44 15.75
N PHE A 169 -12.06 -10.45 15.17
CA PHE A 169 -11.56 -11.54 14.35
C PHE A 169 -10.17 -11.97 14.81
N VAL A 170 -9.97 -13.29 14.93
CA VAL A 170 -8.67 -13.90 15.19
C VAL A 170 -8.22 -14.69 13.97
N ILE A 171 -7.01 -14.42 13.49
CA ILE A 171 -6.32 -15.18 12.44
C ILE A 171 -5.15 -15.88 13.10
N ASP A 172 -5.30 -17.17 13.35
CA ASP A 172 -4.32 -18.02 14.02
C ASP A 172 -3.29 -18.62 13.04
N ASN A 173 -2.50 -19.61 13.46
CA ASN A 173 -1.51 -20.31 12.62
C ASN A 173 -1.57 -21.85 12.65
N GLN A 174 -2.51 -22.44 13.41
CA GLN A 174 -2.87 -23.87 13.37
C GLN A 174 -3.91 -24.18 12.27
N THR A 175 -4.55 -23.14 11.71
CA THR A 175 -5.46 -23.26 10.56
C THR A 175 -4.95 -22.44 9.37
N ARG A 176 -5.37 -22.80 8.13
CA ARG A 176 -5.10 -21.99 6.93
C ARG A 176 -5.80 -20.63 6.96
N SER A 177 -6.81 -20.45 7.81
CA SER A 177 -7.55 -19.20 8.08
C SER A 177 -8.15 -18.47 6.86
N VAL A 178 -8.18 -19.07 5.65
CA VAL A 178 -8.46 -18.35 4.39
C VAL A 178 -9.80 -17.60 4.43
N ALA A 179 -10.91 -18.28 4.77
CA ALA A 179 -12.23 -17.66 4.88
C ALA A 179 -12.28 -16.56 5.97
N SER A 180 -11.64 -16.79 7.12
CA SER A 180 -11.56 -15.81 8.21
C SER A 180 -10.79 -14.54 7.80
N MET A 181 -9.72 -14.68 7.01
CA MET A 181 -9.00 -13.54 6.44
C MET A 181 -9.88 -12.79 5.44
N ILE A 182 -10.64 -13.50 4.60
CA ILE A 182 -11.58 -12.91 3.62
C ILE A 182 -12.67 -12.08 4.32
N GLU A 183 -13.29 -12.60 5.37
CA GLU A 183 -14.24 -11.83 6.19
C GLU A 183 -13.58 -10.60 6.84
N SER A 184 -12.36 -10.75 7.36
CA SER A 184 -11.61 -9.65 8.01
C SER A 184 -11.28 -8.52 7.01
N ALA A 185 -10.81 -8.86 5.80
CA ALA A 185 -10.50 -7.90 4.75
C ALA A 185 -11.76 -7.18 4.24
N HIS A 186 -12.87 -7.92 4.09
CA HIS A 186 -14.18 -7.36 3.75
C HIS A 186 -14.63 -6.34 4.79
N ILE A 187 -14.65 -6.72 6.08
CA ILE A 187 -15.07 -5.86 7.18
C ILE A 187 -14.21 -4.59 7.27
N ALA A 188 -12.89 -4.68 7.02
CA ALA A 188 -12.01 -3.52 6.95
C ALA A 188 -12.35 -2.55 5.79
N GLY A 189 -12.95 -3.03 4.70
CA GLY A 189 -13.49 -2.20 3.62
C GLY A 189 -14.74 -1.41 4.04
N THR A 190 -15.59 -2.03 4.89
CA THR A 190 -16.85 -1.44 5.36
C THR A 190 -16.67 -0.26 6.34
N ARG A 191 -17.76 0.18 6.97
CA ARG A 191 -17.81 1.14 8.08
C ARG A 191 -18.19 0.45 9.41
N ARG A 192 -17.45 -0.58 9.82
CA ARG A 192 -17.66 -1.31 11.09
C ARG A 192 -16.43 -1.20 11.99
N LYS A 193 -16.63 -1.18 13.32
CA LYS A 193 -15.53 -1.26 14.29
C LYS A 193 -14.91 -2.68 14.21
N LEU A 194 -13.68 -2.79 13.72
CA LEU A 194 -12.95 -4.06 13.58
C LEU A 194 -11.81 -4.14 14.60
N ILE A 195 -11.75 -5.26 15.33
CA ILE A 195 -10.63 -5.64 16.19
C ILE A 195 -10.03 -6.92 15.59
N LEU A 196 -8.87 -6.79 14.93
CA LEU A 196 -8.19 -7.91 14.27
C LEU A 196 -6.96 -8.35 15.09
N ILE A 197 -6.98 -9.59 15.57
CA ILE A 197 -5.81 -10.28 16.14
C ILE A 197 -5.20 -11.12 15.02
N LEU A 198 -3.90 -10.93 14.73
CA LEU A 198 -3.19 -11.58 13.63
C LEU A 198 -1.91 -12.27 14.13
N THR A 199 -1.90 -13.60 14.09
CA THR A 199 -0.72 -14.43 14.36
C THR A 199 0.03 -14.71 13.05
N GLU A 200 1.36 -14.58 13.07
CA GLU A 200 2.22 -14.93 11.93
C GLU A 200 2.15 -16.43 11.61
N GLN A 201 2.34 -16.80 10.34
CA GLN A 201 2.30 -18.20 9.91
C GLN A 201 3.48 -18.97 10.51
N SER A 202 3.19 -20.15 11.08
CA SER A 202 4.21 -21.12 11.55
C SER A 202 5.13 -21.53 10.38
N PRO A 203 6.43 -21.76 10.60
CA PRO A 203 7.40 -22.00 9.53
C PRO A 203 7.10 -23.25 8.69
N PRO A 204 7.71 -23.40 7.49
CA PRO A 204 7.59 -24.58 6.64
C PRO A 204 7.77 -25.90 7.41
N GLY A 205 6.98 -26.92 7.08
CA GLY A 205 6.93 -28.20 7.79
C GLY A 205 6.13 -28.18 9.10
N SER A 206 5.69 -27.02 9.60
CA SER A 206 4.75 -26.95 10.72
C SER A 206 3.39 -27.53 10.36
N LEU A 207 2.72 -28.14 11.33
CA LEU A 207 1.39 -28.72 11.15
C LEU A 207 0.30 -27.64 11.15
N VAL A 208 -0.53 -27.64 10.10
CA VAL A 208 -1.76 -26.86 9.98
C VAL A 208 -2.90 -27.86 9.77
N LEU A 209 -3.87 -27.87 10.69
CA LEU A 209 -4.91 -28.92 10.79
C LEU A 209 -4.37 -30.37 10.83
N GLY A 210 -3.11 -30.56 11.24
CA GLY A 210 -2.42 -31.86 11.24
C GLY A 210 -1.60 -32.16 9.98
N GLU A 211 -1.64 -31.31 8.96
CA GLU A 211 -0.88 -31.46 7.71
C GLU A 211 0.38 -30.59 7.73
N PRO A 212 1.57 -31.10 7.36
CA PRO A 212 2.78 -30.29 7.23
C PRO A 212 2.71 -29.38 5.99
N ILE A 213 2.77 -28.06 6.18
CA ILE A 213 2.73 -27.11 5.06
C ILE A 213 4.06 -27.05 4.29
N SER A 214 3.98 -26.88 2.96
CA SER A 214 5.17 -26.72 2.11
C SER A 214 5.80 -25.32 2.25
N GLU A 215 7.03 -25.14 1.75
CA GLU A 215 7.67 -23.82 1.60
C GLU A 215 6.83 -22.85 0.76
N LYS A 216 6.14 -23.34 -0.28
CA LYS A 216 5.35 -22.49 -1.19
C LYS A 216 3.98 -22.18 -0.60
N GLU A 217 3.35 -23.15 0.06
CA GLU A 217 2.11 -22.95 0.81
C GLU A 217 2.33 -21.98 1.98
N TYR A 218 3.45 -22.11 2.71
CA TYR A 218 3.90 -21.16 3.72
C TYR A 218 4.01 -19.73 3.16
N ARG A 219 4.65 -19.55 1.99
CA ARG A 219 4.76 -18.24 1.32
C ARG A 219 3.39 -17.67 0.97
N ASP A 220 2.52 -18.44 0.32
CA ASP A 220 1.16 -18.00 -0.06
C ASP A 220 0.32 -17.62 1.19
N LEU A 221 0.44 -18.38 2.29
CA LEU A 221 -0.26 -18.14 3.56
C LEU A 221 0.30 -16.94 4.36
N GLN A 222 1.61 -16.70 4.31
CA GLN A 222 2.23 -15.53 4.94
C GLN A 222 1.98 -14.26 4.10
N GLN A 223 1.99 -14.36 2.77
CA GLN A 223 1.59 -13.29 1.86
C GLN A 223 0.14 -12.88 2.13
N GLY A 224 -0.78 -13.83 2.29
CA GLY A 224 -2.17 -13.56 2.68
C GLY A 224 -2.31 -12.77 3.98
N ARG A 225 -1.61 -13.20 5.05
CA ARG A 225 -1.60 -12.49 6.34
C ARG A 225 -1.00 -11.09 6.24
N ASN A 226 0.07 -10.95 5.45
CA ASN A 226 0.69 -9.67 5.17
C ASN A 226 -0.27 -8.72 4.44
N TYR A 227 -0.92 -9.17 3.37
CA TYR A 227 -1.90 -8.37 2.62
C TYR A 227 -3.09 -7.98 3.50
N LEU A 228 -3.59 -8.88 4.35
CA LEU A 228 -4.63 -8.54 5.33
C LEU A 228 -4.15 -7.44 6.30
N ARG A 229 -2.93 -7.56 6.85
CA ARG A 229 -2.35 -6.52 7.71
C ARG A 229 -2.25 -5.18 6.98
N ASP A 230 -1.72 -5.18 5.76
CA ASP A 230 -1.55 -3.99 4.93
C ASP A 230 -2.91 -3.31 4.63
N LEU A 231 -3.92 -4.09 4.21
CA LEU A 231 -5.28 -3.60 3.97
C LEU A 231 -5.92 -2.98 5.23
N VAL A 232 -5.68 -3.55 6.42
CA VAL A 232 -6.27 -3.08 7.69
C VAL A 232 -5.53 -1.84 8.22
N GLU A 233 -4.20 -1.86 8.23
CA GLU A 233 -3.35 -0.72 8.61
C GLU A 233 -3.53 0.47 7.64
N MET A 234 -3.71 0.23 6.33
CA MET A 234 -4.01 1.28 5.34
C MET A 234 -5.42 1.86 5.45
N ARG A 235 -6.35 1.20 6.16
CA ARG A 235 -7.61 1.83 6.60
C ARG A 235 -7.43 2.64 7.89
N GLY A 236 -6.33 2.41 8.59
CA GLY A 236 -5.93 3.04 9.83
C GLY A 236 -6.31 2.26 11.09
N ILE A 237 -6.88 1.07 10.91
CA ILE A 237 -7.34 0.18 11.98
C ILE A 237 -6.10 -0.53 12.57
N PRO A 238 -5.94 -0.59 13.91
CA PRO A 238 -4.83 -1.31 14.53
C PRO A 238 -4.98 -2.82 14.40
N VAL A 239 -3.87 -3.49 14.11
CA VAL A 239 -3.74 -4.95 14.13
C VAL A 239 -3.05 -5.37 15.42
N PHE A 240 -3.61 -6.37 16.10
CA PHE A 240 -3.17 -6.80 17.43
C PHE A 240 -2.39 -8.13 17.34
N HIS A 241 -1.32 -8.24 18.13
CA HIS A 241 -0.56 -9.47 18.31
C HIS A 241 -0.90 -10.19 19.63
N SER A 242 -1.72 -9.55 20.48
CA SER A 242 -2.07 -9.98 21.83
C SER A 242 -3.59 -9.96 21.99
N MET A 243 -4.14 -11.05 22.53
CA MET A 243 -5.58 -11.18 22.81
C MET A 243 -6.02 -10.29 23.99
N PRO A 244 -5.30 -10.23 25.14
CA PRO A 244 -5.58 -9.25 26.20
C PRO A 244 -5.64 -7.80 25.70
N ASP A 245 -4.65 -7.36 24.91
CA ASP A 245 -4.60 -6.02 24.32
C ASP A 245 -5.86 -5.69 23.51
N ALA A 246 -6.30 -6.64 22.69
CA ALA A 246 -7.46 -6.51 21.83
C ALA A 246 -8.77 -6.46 22.63
N LEU A 247 -8.89 -7.26 23.70
CA LEU A 247 -10.04 -7.28 24.61
C LEU A 247 -10.14 -6.00 25.42
N ASP A 248 -9.02 -5.44 25.86
CA ASP A 248 -8.98 -4.20 26.64
C ASP A 248 -9.29 -2.97 25.76
N VAL A 249 -8.83 -2.95 24.50
CA VAL A 249 -9.30 -1.95 23.52
C VAL A 249 -10.78 -2.16 23.17
N THR A 250 -11.27 -3.40 23.08
CA THR A 250 -12.71 -3.69 22.84
C THR A 250 -13.61 -3.14 23.95
N ASN A 251 -13.20 -3.32 25.21
CA ASN A 251 -13.86 -2.76 26.39
C ASN A 251 -13.96 -1.22 26.32
N ARG A 252 -12.88 -0.54 25.89
CA ARG A 252 -12.86 0.91 25.65
C ARG A 252 -13.73 1.35 24.45
N CYS A 253 -13.68 0.63 23.32
CA CYS A 253 -14.52 0.87 22.13
C CYS A 253 -16.03 0.87 22.43
N LEU A 254 -16.44 0.13 23.47
CA LEU A 254 -17.83 -0.05 23.87
C LEU A 254 -18.26 0.92 24.99
N LYS A 255 -17.36 1.24 25.93
CA LYS A 255 -17.65 2.17 27.05
C LYS A 255 -17.52 3.64 26.68
N GLU A 256 -16.60 3.98 25.78
CA GLU A 256 -16.31 5.37 25.36
C GLU A 256 -16.92 5.68 23.97
N ASP A 257 -17.62 4.71 23.37
CA ASP A 257 -18.05 4.63 21.95
C ASP A 257 -16.97 5.01 20.90
N LEU A 258 -15.70 4.99 21.29
CA LEU A 258 -14.58 5.25 20.38
C LEU A 258 -14.41 4.13 19.34
N TRP A 259 -13.72 4.45 18.25
CA TRP A 259 -13.24 3.44 17.32
C TRP A 259 -11.86 2.91 17.71
N PRO A 260 -11.49 1.68 17.29
CA PRO A 260 -10.19 1.08 17.58
C PRO A 260 -9.00 1.99 17.21
N GLN A 261 -9.09 2.69 16.07
CA GLN A 261 -8.04 3.59 15.56
C GLN A 261 -7.88 4.92 16.30
N ASP A 262 -8.79 5.24 17.23
CA ASP A 262 -8.76 6.49 18.00
C ASP A 262 -8.30 6.24 19.46
N ILE A 263 -8.38 5.00 19.93
CA ILE A 263 -7.97 4.58 21.29
C ILE A 263 -6.45 4.43 21.43
N ARG A 264 -5.78 3.91 20.39
CA ARG A 264 -4.32 3.92 20.29
C ARG A 264 -3.91 5.09 19.41
N GLY A 265 -3.29 6.11 20.00
CA GLY A 265 -2.61 7.17 19.25
C GLY A 265 -1.64 6.54 18.24
N ARG A 266 -1.61 7.06 17.02
CA ARG A 266 -1.00 6.39 15.83
C ARG A 266 0.53 6.41 15.81
N GLN A 267 1.19 5.98 16.88
CA GLN A 267 2.64 6.12 17.05
C GLN A 267 3.44 5.17 16.14
N ASP A 268 2.98 3.95 15.89
CA ASP A 268 3.71 2.94 15.09
C ASP A 268 3.19 2.78 13.65
N LEU A 269 2.04 3.38 13.31
CA LEU A 269 1.44 3.25 11.99
C LEU A 269 1.81 4.45 11.10
N VAL A 270 2.90 4.29 10.33
CA VAL A 270 3.26 5.22 9.23
C VAL A 270 2.23 5.09 8.10
N GLN A 271 1.05 5.66 8.34
CA GLN A 271 -0.07 5.72 7.40
C GLN A 271 0.25 6.78 6.34
N VAL A 272 0.93 6.35 5.29
CA VAL A 272 1.02 7.10 4.04
C VAL A 272 -0.42 7.31 3.55
N PRO A 273 -0.92 8.56 3.40
CA PRO A 273 -2.21 8.77 2.74
C PRO A 273 -2.13 8.31 1.29
N HIS A 274 -3.25 7.98 0.65
CA HIS A 274 -3.29 7.72 -0.79
C HIS A 274 -3.02 9.05 -1.53
N LEU A 275 -1.74 9.33 -1.72
CA LEU A 275 -1.20 10.59 -2.18
C LEU A 275 -0.57 10.34 -3.55
N ALA A 276 -0.98 11.13 -4.54
CA ALA A 276 -0.42 11.05 -5.89
C ALA A 276 1.00 11.63 -5.91
N LEU A 277 1.97 10.83 -5.43
CA LEU A 277 3.39 11.18 -5.37
C LEU A 277 3.96 11.41 -6.77
N GLY A 278 3.55 10.59 -7.75
CA GLY A 278 3.87 10.78 -9.17
C GLY A 278 3.41 12.14 -9.69
N ASP A 279 2.13 12.48 -9.60
CA ASP A 279 1.57 13.78 -10.04
C ASP A 279 2.30 14.98 -9.42
N LYS A 280 2.68 14.87 -8.13
CA LYS A 280 3.44 15.90 -7.42
C LYS A 280 4.87 16.01 -7.92
N TYR A 281 5.51 14.90 -8.25
CA TYR A 281 6.87 14.83 -8.78
C TYR A 281 6.93 15.28 -10.26
N LEU A 282 5.93 14.89 -11.06
CA LEU A 282 5.74 15.39 -12.43
C LEU A 282 5.61 16.91 -12.45
N LYS A 283 4.74 17.51 -11.63
CA LYS A 283 4.62 18.99 -11.56
C LYS A 283 5.92 19.67 -11.17
N VAL A 284 6.68 19.08 -10.25
CA VAL A 284 8.03 19.54 -9.87
C VAL A 284 9.02 19.43 -11.04
N GLN A 285 8.94 18.36 -11.82
CA GLN A 285 9.77 18.16 -13.01
C GLN A 285 9.37 19.08 -14.19
N GLU A 286 8.08 19.29 -14.42
CA GLU A 286 7.53 20.21 -15.41
C GLU A 286 8.01 21.63 -15.11
N ALA A 287 7.83 22.10 -13.87
CA ALA A 287 8.34 23.40 -13.44
C ALA A 287 9.86 23.50 -13.62
N PHE A 288 10.65 22.52 -13.20
CA PHE A 288 12.10 22.53 -13.41
C PHE A 288 12.49 22.57 -14.91
N LYS A 289 11.79 21.82 -15.76
CA LYS A 289 12.00 21.83 -17.22
C LYS A 289 11.66 23.18 -17.84
N SER A 290 10.53 23.79 -17.45
CA SER A 290 10.09 25.10 -17.96
C SER A 290 11.03 26.27 -17.61
N PHE A 291 11.87 26.11 -16.60
CA PHE A 291 12.89 27.10 -16.19
C PHE A 291 14.34 26.62 -16.48
N SER A 292 14.52 25.46 -17.13
CA SER A 292 15.85 24.94 -17.49
C SER A 292 16.44 25.66 -18.69
N SER A 293 17.74 25.99 -18.63
CA SER A 293 18.53 26.33 -19.81
C SER A 293 18.89 25.08 -20.62
N ASP A 294 19.39 25.25 -21.85
CA ASP A 294 19.88 24.16 -22.73
C ASP A 294 20.97 23.29 -22.09
N ASP A 295 21.61 23.76 -21.00
CA ASP A 295 22.59 23.00 -20.24
C ASP A 295 21.97 21.96 -19.28
N GLY A 296 20.64 21.89 -19.20
CA GLY A 296 19.87 20.97 -18.36
C GLY A 296 19.78 21.40 -16.89
N LYS A 297 20.03 22.69 -16.61
CA LYS A 297 20.07 23.26 -15.26
C LYS A 297 19.27 24.56 -15.18
N VAL A 298 18.85 24.92 -13.97
CA VAL A 298 18.08 26.14 -13.68
C VAL A 298 18.99 27.10 -12.92
N ARG A 299 19.02 28.40 -13.28
CA ARG A 299 19.80 29.42 -12.55
C ARG A 299 19.11 29.74 -11.23
N ILE A 300 19.82 30.19 -10.19
CA ILE A 300 19.16 30.42 -8.88
C ILE A 300 18.07 31.52 -8.95
N ARG A 301 18.17 32.50 -9.85
CA ARG A 301 17.07 33.45 -10.13
C ARG A 301 15.78 32.75 -10.62
N ASP A 302 15.94 31.75 -11.48
CA ASP A 302 14.86 31.00 -12.10
C ASP A 302 14.33 29.89 -11.17
N VAL A 303 15.18 29.38 -10.25
CA VAL A 303 14.77 28.52 -9.12
C VAL A 303 13.83 29.26 -8.18
N LYS A 304 14.05 30.55 -7.90
CA LYS A 304 13.10 31.38 -7.11
C LYS A 304 11.72 31.40 -7.78
N MET A 305 11.68 31.55 -9.11
CA MET A 305 10.42 31.52 -9.88
C MET A 305 9.77 30.12 -9.88
N ALA A 306 10.53 29.07 -10.16
CA ALA A 306 10.05 27.69 -10.16
C ALA A 306 9.48 27.27 -8.79
N PHE A 307 10.15 27.64 -7.71
CA PHE A 307 9.66 27.43 -6.34
C PHE A 307 8.37 28.22 -6.07
N LYS A 308 8.28 29.46 -6.55
CA LYS A 308 7.07 30.30 -6.40
C LYS A 308 5.88 29.74 -7.17
N VAL A 309 6.08 29.23 -8.38
CA VAL A 309 5.05 28.52 -9.18
C VAL A 309 4.56 27.26 -8.45
N LEU A 310 5.47 26.48 -7.86
CA LEU A 310 5.15 25.21 -7.19
C LEU A 310 4.52 25.35 -5.80
N THR A 311 4.73 26.47 -5.12
CA THR A 311 4.39 26.61 -3.69
C THR A 311 3.55 27.85 -3.36
N ALA A 312 3.31 28.73 -4.32
CA ALA A 312 2.70 30.06 -4.16
C ALA A 312 3.41 30.97 -3.13
N ARG A 313 4.68 30.69 -2.82
CA ARG A 313 5.49 31.42 -1.82
C ARG A 313 6.89 31.68 -2.38
N ASP A 314 7.51 32.78 -1.94
CA ASP A 314 8.91 33.06 -2.23
C ASP A 314 9.85 32.09 -1.49
N LEU A 315 11.00 31.80 -2.09
CA LEU A 315 12.02 30.91 -1.52
C LEU A 315 12.66 31.58 -0.29
N PRO A 316 12.72 30.92 0.89
CA PRO A 316 13.29 31.53 2.10
C PRO A 316 14.75 31.96 1.94
N GLN A 317 15.08 33.13 2.51
CA GLN A 317 16.40 33.75 2.45
C GLN A 317 17.52 32.84 3.02
N GLU A 318 17.20 32.08 4.08
CA GLU A 318 18.06 31.05 4.70
C GLU A 318 18.57 30.01 3.68
N CYS A 319 17.79 29.69 2.65
CA CYS A 319 18.20 28.80 1.56
C CYS A 319 19.32 29.42 0.73
N LEU A 320 19.22 30.72 0.42
CA LEU A 320 20.22 31.46 -0.36
C LEU A 320 21.52 31.64 0.44
N GLU A 321 21.41 31.82 1.75
CA GLU A 321 22.56 31.93 2.67
C GLU A 321 23.26 30.58 2.90
N THR A 322 22.51 29.48 2.93
CA THR A 322 23.05 28.11 2.95
C THR A 322 23.75 27.76 1.62
N LEU A 323 23.30 28.30 0.50
CA LEU A 323 23.99 28.15 -0.79
C LEU A 323 25.26 29.01 -0.88
N ARG A 324 25.22 30.26 -0.40
CA ARG A 324 26.39 31.16 -0.30
C ARG A 324 27.52 30.56 0.52
N SER A 325 27.23 30.09 1.74
CA SER A 325 28.25 29.57 2.66
C SER A 325 28.93 28.29 2.17
N ARG A 326 28.25 27.49 1.34
CA ARG A 326 28.79 26.26 0.74
C ARG A 326 29.64 26.46 -0.51
N GLN A 327 29.76 27.68 -1.02
CA GLN A 327 30.57 27.99 -2.21
C GLN A 327 31.83 28.81 -1.92
N GLN A 328 32.08 29.24 -0.69
CA GLN A 328 33.34 29.90 -0.34
C GLN A 328 34.54 28.94 -0.49
N PRO A 329 35.49 29.20 -1.40
CA PRO A 329 36.80 28.56 -1.34
C PRO A 329 37.57 29.14 -0.15
N ALA A 330 38.42 28.35 0.49
CA ALA A 330 39.40 28.91 1.41
C ALA A 330 40.42 29.75 0.62
N ALA A 331 40.35 31.08 0.77
CA ALA A 331 41.16 32.11 0.13
C ALA A 331 40.95 32.35 -1.38
N ALA A 332 40.11 33.35 -1.70
CA ALA A 332 40.39 34.37 -2.72
C ALA A 332 39.57 35.64 -2.42
N ASP A 333 40.20 36.82 -2.39
CA ASP A 333 39.52 38.10 -2.21
C ASP A 333 38.87 38.61 -3.51
N THR A 334 37.89 39.51 -3.37
CA THR A 334 37.16 40.22 -4.44
C THR A 334 36.40 39.35 -5.47
N MET A 335 35.09 39.24 -5.28
CA MET A 335 34.13 39.02 -6.38
C MET A 335 32.95 39.99 -6.27
N VAL A 336 32.33 40.30 -7.42
CA VAL A 336 31.28 41.32 -7.57
C VAL A 336 29.90 40.74 -7.25
N GLU A 337 28.97 41.53 -6.70
CA GLU A 337 27.62 41.09 -6.29
C GLU A 337 26.76 40.44 -7.40
N GLY A 338 27.14 40.59 -8.68
CA GLY A 338 26.36 40.10 -9.83
C GLY A 338 26.45 38.60 -10.13
N ASP A 339 27.49 37.89 -9.69
CA ASP A 339 27.76 36.49 -10.14
C ASP A 339 26.84 35.44 -9.46
N MET A 340 26.14 35.83 -8.39
CA MET A 340 25.32 34.93 -7.59
C MET A 340 24.07 34.40 -8.31
N ASP A 341 23.44 35.17 -9.19
CA ASP A 341 22.12 34.80 -9.75
C ASP A 341 22.19 33.78 -10.90
N ASP A 342 23.38 33.52 -11.45
CA ASP A 342 23.63 32.55 -12.54
C ASP A 342 24.14 31.16 -12.05
N ILE A 343 24.17 30.93 -10.73
CA ILE A 343 24.54 29.63 -10.13
C ILE A 343 23.68 28.49 -10.71
N PRO A 344 24.28 27.46 -11.33
CA PRO A 344 23.54 26.38 -11.99
C PRO A 344 23.08 25.28 -11.01
N ILE A 345 21.76 25.18 -10.81
CA ILE A 345 21.12 24.17 -9.95
C ILE A 345 20.61 23.00 -10.80
N THR A 346 20.94 21.77 -10.39
CA THR A 346 20.44 20.52 -11.01
C THR A 346 19.07 20.10 -10.46
N PHE A 347 18.36 19.23 -11.17
CA PHE A 347 17.04 18.74 -10.75
C PHE A 347 17.08 18.07 -9.37
N ASP A 348 18.17 17.35 -9.05
CA ASP A 348 18.35 16.70 -7.76
C ASP A 348 18.46 17.73 -6.62
N GLN A 349 19.29 18.75 -6.80
CA GLN A 349 19.43 19.87 -5.86
C GLN A 349 18.12 20.65 -5.72
N PHE A 350 17.36 20.83 -6.80
CA PHE A 350 16.03 21.46 -6.75
C PHE A 350 15.01 20.62 -5.95
N CYS A 351 15.04 19.30 -6.10
CA CYS A 351 14.22 18.39 -5.29
C CYS A 351 14.61 18.44 -3.79
N LEU A 352 15.89 18.58 -3.46
CA LEU A 352 16.35 18.82 -2.08
C LEU A 352 15.82 20.15 -1.53
N ILE A 353 15.96 21.25 -2.28
CA ILE A 353 15.43 22.59 -1.91
C ILE A 353 13.92 22.52 -1.65
N LEU A 354 13.17 21.87 -2.54
CA LEU A 354 11.74 21.65 -2.34
C LEU A 354 11.45 20.78 -1.10
N SER A 355 12.22 19.71 -0.87
CA SER A 355 11.99 18.82 0.27
C SER A 355 12.10 19.51 1.64
N GLU A 356 12.96 20.53 1.78
CA GLU A 356 13.03 21.38 2.98
C GLU A 356 11.93 22.45 2.96
N PHE A 357 11.98 23.38 2.00
CA PHE A 357 11.29 24.66 2.11
C PHE A 357 9.81 24.61 1.69
N LYS A 358 9.37 23.59 0.94
CA LYS A 358 7.99 23.47 0.43
C LYS A 358 6.94 23.36 1.55
N HIS A 359 7.31 22.81 2.71
CA HIS A 359 6.38 22.54 3.81
C HIS A 359 6.71 23.26 5.13
N GLN A 360 7.83 23.98 5.20
CA GLN A 360 8.22 24.74 6.39
C GLN A 360 7.13 25.72 6.85
N ALA A 361 6.82 25.63 8.15
CA ALA A 361 5.87 26.47 8.88
C ALA A 361 6.58 27.16 10.06
N LYS A 362 7.53 28.05 9.74
CA LYS A 362 8.20 29.01 10.64
C LYS A 362 9.10 28.51 11.78
N ASN A 363 9.28 27.20 12.03
CA ASN A 363 10.31 26.70 12.96
C ASN A 363 10.79 25.27 12.59
N GLY A 364 12.10 25.05 12.64
CA GLY A 364 12.75 23.72 12.55
C GLY A 364 13.41 23.39 11.21
N THR A 365 14.74 23.44 11.14
CA THR A 365 15.56 23.18 9.93
C THR A 365 16.09 21.73 9.88
N TRP A 366 15.18 20.77 9.75
CA TRP A 366 15.50 19.33 9.84
C TRP A 366 16.59 18.88 8.85
N LEU A 367 16.66 19.43 7.63
CA LEU A 367 17.74 19.07 6.71
C LEU A 367 19.12 19.63 7.09
N THR A 368 19.24 20.63 7.98
CA THR A 368 20.56 21.06 8.47
C THR A 368 21.21 20.02 9.40
N GLU A 369 20.43 19.40 10.29
CA GLU A 369 20.88 18.31 11.18
C GLU A 369 21.16 17.02 10.39
N PHE A 370 20.30 16.71 9.41
CA PHE A 370 20.48 15.57 8.50
C PHE A 370 21.73 15.73 7.61
N LEU A 371 21.91 16.89 6.97
CA LEU A 371 23.03 17.12 6.07
C LEU A 371 24.37 17.28 6.81
N THR A 372 24.40 17.80 8.03
CA THR A 372 25.63 17.81 8.86
C THR A 372 26.03 16.39 9.28
N SER A 373 25.07 15.55 9.66
CA SER A 373 25.29 14.11 9.92
C SER A 373 25.84 13.36 8.70
N ILE A 374 25.51 13.81 7.49
CA ILE A 374 25.92 13.20 6.22
C ILE A 374 27.23 13.80 5.67
N GLN A 375 27.55 15.07 5.97
CA GLN A 375 28.75 15.75 5.46
C GLN A 375 30.05 15.02 5.80
N HIS A 376 30.14 14.37 6.97
CA HIS A 376 31.30 13.56 7.36
C HIS A 376 31.58 12.35 6.44
N LEU A 377 30.58 11.85 5.71
CA LEU A 377 30.74 10.74 4.76
C LEU A 377 30.98 11.21 3.32
N PHE A 378 30.42 12.35 2.92
CA PHE A 378 30.45 12.81 1.52
C PHE A 378 31.65 13.71 1.17
N SER A 379 32.33 14.28 2.17
CA SER A 379 33.50 15.17 1.98
C SER A 379 34.69 14.53 1.22
N GLN A 380 34.75 13.20 1.13
CA GLN A 380 35.85 12.48 0.45
C GLN A 380 35.56 12.08 -1.01
N VAL A 381 34.36 12.34 -1.55
CA VAL A 381 33.90 11.71 -2.81
C VAL A 381 33.41 12.72 -3.87
N TYR A 382 33.20 13.98 -3.50
CA TYR A 382 32.40 14.90 -4.33
C TYR A 382 33.08 15.36 -5.64
N ASP A 383 34.41 15.46 -5.69
CA ASP A 383 35.13 15.92 -6.88
C ASP A 383 35.40 14.80 -7.90
N ARG A 384 34.42 14.53 -8.79
CA ARG A 384 34.58 14.64 -10.27
C ARG A 384 33.46 13.99 -11.13
N ILE A 385 33.19 14.69 -12.24
CA ILE A 385 32.76 14.23 -13.58
C ILE A 385 31.30 13.79 -13.84
N VAL A 386 30.73 14.44 -14.87
CA VAL A 386 29.60 14.02 -15.72
C VAL A 386 29.89 14.48 -17.16
N PRO A 387 29.69 13.63 -18.19
CA PRO A 387 29.37 14.09 -19.57
C PRO A 387 27.96 13.66 -20.04
N ARG A 388 27.49 14.19 -21.20
CA ARG A 388 26.09 14.08 -21.70
C ARG A 388 25.90 13.26 -22.99
N SER A 389 24.66 12.81 -23.24
CA SER A 389 23.90 12.75 -24.54
C SER A 389 22.84 11.61 -24.50
N ALA A 390 21.67 11.57 -25.15
CA ALA A 390 20.62 12.53 -25.63
C ALA A 390 19.40 11.64 -26.08
N LEU A 391 18.25 12.01 -26.69
CA LEU A 391 17.65 13.19 -27.37
C LEU A 391 16.09 13.20 -27.16
N SER A 392 15.40 14.19 -27.75
CA SER A 392 14.01 14.26 -28.31
C SER A 392 13.00 13.08 -28.14
N GLY A 393 11.68 13.28 -28.01
CA GLY A 393 10.85 14.50 -27.99
C GLY A 393 9.40 14.25 -28.45
N GLY A 394 8.46 15.18 -28.20
CA GLY A 394 7.05 15.10 -28.66
C GLY A 394 6.01 15.58 -27.63
N ALA A 395 4.92 16.20 -28.10
CA ALA A 395 3.81 16.74 -27.31
C ALA A 395 2.49 16.58 -28.11
N ALA A 396 1.27 16.81 -27.61
CA ALA A 396 0.80 17.24 -26.28
C ALA A 396 -0.65 16.71 -26.07
N ASP A 397 -1.08 16.52 -24.83
CA ASP A 397 -2.47 16.78 -24.41
C ASP A 397 -2.57 16.87 -22.87
N ALA A 398 -3.64 17.44 -22.33
CA ALA A 398 -3.77 17.68 -20.88
C ALA A 398 -3.89 16.35 -20.09
N PRO A 399 -2.94 15.98 -19.20
CA PRO A 399 -2.92 14.63 -18.66
C PRO A 399 -4.07 14.29 -17.70
N LEU A 400 -4.73 13.16 -17.97
CA LEU A 400 -5.30 12.32 -16.92
C LEU A 400 -4.16 11.88 -15.97
N PRO A 401 -4.45 11.53 -14.70
CA PRO A 401 -3.42 11.07 -13.77
C PRO A 401 -2.62 9.89 -14.36
N PRO A 402 -1.29 9.84 -14.22
CA PRO A 402 -0.42 8.83 -14.85
C PRO A 402 -0.72 7.37 -14.46
N TYR A 403 -1.55 7.16 -13.44
CA TYR A 403 -1.99 5.84 -12.96
C TYR A 403 -3.47 5.53 -13.27
N TRP A 404 -4.15 6.40 -14.02
CA TRP A 404 -5.55 6.23 -14.39
C TRP A 404 -5.76 5.11 -15.43
N SER A 405 -6.84 4.35 -15.28
CA SER A 405 -7.27 3.36 -16.27
C SER A 405 -8.79 3.13 -16.23
N HIS A 406 -9.35 2.57 -17.30
CA HIS A 406 -10.74 2.12 -17.28
C HIS A 406 -10.87 0.87 -16.40
N VAL A 407 -10.01 -0.15 -16.62
CA VAL A 407 -10.07 -1.44 -15.90
C VAL A 407 -8.73 -1.78 -15.20
N TYR A 408 -8.78 -2.08 -13.91
CA TYR A 408 -7.67 -2.78 -13.21
C TYR A 408 -7.84 -4.30 -13.34
N LEU A 409 -6.79 -5.00 -13.76
CA LEU A 409 -6.76 -6.45 -14.01
C LEU A 409 -6.12 -7.22 -12.86
N GLY A 410 -6.78 -7.24 -11.70
CA GLY A 410 -6.38 -8.00 -10.51
C GLY A 410 -6.60 -9.52 -10.63
N GLY A 411 -6.25 -10.26 -9.60
CA GLY A 411 -6.36 -11.74 -9.58
C GLY A 411 -5.08 -12.46 -10.00
N SER A 412 -5.16 -13.78 -10.20
CA SER A 412 -4.05 -14.73 -10.36
C SER A 412 -2.86 -14.18 -11.14
N THR A 413 -1.67 -14.28 -10.55
CA THR A 413 -0.42 -13.74 -11.12
C THR A 413 0.60 -14.79 -11.57
N LYS A 414 0.54 -16.01 -11.01
CA LYS A 414 1.37 -17.16 -11.39
C LYS A 414 0.73 -17.92 -12.56
N ASP A 415 1.55 -18.39 -13.50
CA ASP A 415 1.25 -19.45 -14.49
C ASP A 415 -0.13 -19.36 -15.17
N CYS A 416 -0.55 -18.14 -15.54
CA CYS A 416 -1.81 -17.93 -16.24
C CYS A 416 -1.73 -16.74 -17.21
N SER A 417 -1.88 -17.06 -18.50
CA SER A 417 -1.82 -16.15 -19.65
C SER A 417 -3.07 -15.28 -19.83
N TRP A 418 -4.10 -15.43 -18.98
CA TRP A 418 -5.43 -14.84 -19.17
C TRP A 418 -5.44 -13.33 -19.39
N ARG A 419 -4.46 -12.59 -18.83
CA ARG A 419 -4.32 -11.15 -19.10
C ARG A 419 -3.93 -10.91 -20.55
N ASP A 420 -2.89 -11.58 -21.00
CA ASP A 420 -2.21 -11.32 -22.26
C ASP A 420 -2.97 -11.95 -23.46
N GLU A 421 -3.64 -13.09 -23.25
CA GLU A 421 -4.40 -13.82 -24.28
C GLU A 421 -5.90 -13.47 -24.35
N ILE A 422 -6.54 -13.10 -23.22
CA ILE A 422 -7.99 -12.87 -23.16
C ILE A 422 -8.29 -11.40 -22.82
N ALA A 423 -7.88 -10.92 -21.64
CA ALA A 423 -8.36 -9.65 -21.12
C ALA A 423 -7.84 -8.43 -21.89
N ILE A 424 -6.53 -8.36 -22.14
CA ILE A 424 -5.89 -7.23 -22.83
C ILE A 424 -6.35 -7.14 -24.30
N PRO A 425 -6.43 -8.25 -25.08
CA PRO A 425 -7.01 -8.21 -26.42
C PRO A 425 -8.48 -7.75 -26.43
N LEU A 426 -9.33 -8.27 -25.54
CA LEU A 426 -10.73 -7.88 -25.45
C LEU A 426 -10.92 -6.40 -25.05
N LEU A 427 -10.17 -5.90 -24.07
CA LEU A 427 -10.25 -4.48 -23.67
C LEU A 427 -9.73 -3.56 -24.77
N LYS A 428 -8.63 -3.92 -25.46
CA LYS A 428 -8.14 -3.17 -26.63
C LYS A 428 -9.17 -3.13 -27.77
N LYS A 429 -9.91 -4.22 -28.00
CA LYS A 429 -11.00 -4.27 -29.00
C LYS A 429 -12.15 -3.28 -28.68
N HIS A 430 -12.36 -2.95 -27.41
CA HIS A 430 -13.34 -1.96 -26.95
C HIS A 430 -12.73 -0.56 -26.75
N GLY A 431 -11.44 -0.34 -27.08
CA GLY A 431 -10.75 0.94 -26.90
C GLY A 431 -10.35 1.27 -25.46
N LEU A 432 -10.48 0.32 -24.52
CA LEU A 432 -10.32 0.57 -23.09
C LEU A 432 -8.86 0.44 -22.61
N THR A 433 -8.41 1.44 -21.86
CA THR A 433 -7.11 1.41 -21.15
C THR A 433 -7.20 0.56 -19.88
N HIS A 434 -6.10 -0.11 -19.53
CA HIS A 434 -6.05 -1.03 -18.40
C HIS A 434 -4.78 -0.83 -17.56
N SER A 435 -4.85 -1.26 -16.30
CA SER A 435 -3.70 -1.39 -15.39
C SER A 435 -3.59 -2.82 -14.87
N ILE A 436 -2.38 -3.22 -14.46
CA ILE A 436 -2.08 -4.57 -13.95
C ILE A 436 -1.36 -4.49 -12.59
N PRO A 437 -1.44 -5.53 -11.73
CA PRO A 437 -0.58 -5.66 -10.56
C PRO A 437 0.90 -5.61 -10.95
N PHE A 438 1.74 -5.04 -10.09
CA PHE A 438 3.19 -5.09 -10.30
C PHE A 438 3.72 -6.52 -10.13
N ARG A 439 4.60 -6.95 -11.04
CA ARG A 439 5.38 -8.18 -10.88
C ARG A 439 6.70 -7.85 -10.19
N SER A 440 6.70 -7.76 -8.85
CA SER A 440 7.90 -7.47 -8.04
C SER A 440 8.30 -8.68 -7.18
N PRO A 441 9.60 -8.95 -6.96
CA PRO A 441 10.02 -9.91 -5.92
C PRO A 441 9.57 -9.47 -4.50
N TRP A 442 9.13 -8.22 -4.34
CA TRP A 442 8.58 -7.67 -3.10
C TRP A 442 7.07 -7.90 -2.92
N ASN A 443 6.39 -8.65 -3.80
CA ASN A 443 4.95 -8.98 -3.73
C ASN A 443 4.51 -9.76 -2.47
N ALA A 444 5.37 -9.90 -1.46
CA ALA A 444 5.03 -10.36 -0.11
C ALA A 444 4.25 -9.33 0.73
N ARG A 445 4.07 -8.09 0.24
CA ARG A 445 3.31 -6.98 0.87
C ARG A 445 2.47 -6.26 -0.18
N LEU A 446 1.33 -5.69 0.22
CA LEU A 446 0.55 -4.78 -0.62
C LEU A 446 1.11 -3.36 -0.48
N SER A 447 1.60 -2.76 -1.56
CA SER A 447 2.20 -1.42 -1.52
C SER A 447 1.15 -0.29 -1.58
N PRO A 448 1.41 0.90 -0.99
CA PRO A 448 0.50 2.04 -1.13
C PRO A 448 0.37 2.52 -2.59
N LEU A 449 1.43 2.37 -3.40
CA LEU A 449 1.42 2.63 -4.85
C LEU A 449 0.53 1.65 -5.62
N GLU A 450 0.59 0.35 -5.33
CA GLU A 450 -0.33 -0.64 -5.92
C GLU A 450 -1.78 -0.32 -5.52
N MET A 451 -2.03 0.03 -4.26
CA MET A 451 -3.35 0.49 -3.82
C MET A 451 -3.76 1.83 -4.47
N HIS A 452 -2.82 2.71 -4.81
CA HIS A 452 -3.10 3.92 -5.58
C HIS A 452 -3.51 3.60 -7.03
N ILE A 453 -2.86 2.63 -7.70
CA ILE A 453 -3.26 2.16 -9.04
C ILE A 453 -4.66 1.55 -9.00
N ILE A 454 -4.95 0.67 -8.04
CA ILE A 454 -6.30 0.08 -7.86
C ILE A 454 -7.33 1.20 -7.61
N ASN A 455 -7.00 2.18 -6.77
CA ASN A 455 -7.87 3.35 -6.53
C ASN A 455 -8.05 4.26 -7.75
N SER A 456 -7.20 4.14 -8.78
CA SER A 456 -7.21 4.98 -9.99
C SER A 456 -7.88 4.32 -11.20
N ALA A 457 -8.47 3.14 -11.02
CA ALA A 457 -9.29 2.48 -12.04
C ALA A 457 -10.80 2.71 -11.82
N GLN A 458 -11.57 2.79 -12.91
CA GLN A 458 -13.04 2.92 -12.88
C GLN A 458 -13.75 1.59 -12.58
N VAL A 459 -13.20 0.48 -13.07
CA VAL A 459 -13.70 -0.89 -12.86
C VAL A 459 -12.57 -1.77 -12.34
N LEU A 460 -12.86 -2.62 -11.34
CA LEU A 460 -11.89 -3.52 -10.74
C LEU A 460 -12.23 -4.98 -11.09
N LEU A 461 -11.60 -5.53 -12.11
CA LEU A 461 -11.74 -6.93 -12.48
C LEU A 461 -10.74 -7.78 -11.68
N PHE A 462 -11.21 -8.81 -10.96
CA PHE A 462 -10.34 -9.80 -10.33
C PHE A 462 -10.65 -11.20 -10.86
N VAL A 463 -9.65 -11.86 -11.46
CA VAL A 463 -9.77 -13.23 -11.98
C VAL A 463 -9.03 -14.20 -11.08
N ILE A 464 -9.75 -15.02 -10.33
CA ILE A 464 -9.22 -16.04 -9.42
C ILE A 464 -9.28 -17.40 -10.13
N THR A 465 -8.18 -17.80 -10.77
CA THR A 465 -8.08 -19.04 -11.55
C THR A 465 -8.07 -20.30 -10.68
N LYS A 466 -8.32 -21.46 -11.30
CA LYS A 466 -8.12 -22.78 -10.68
C LYS A 466 -6.65 -23.24 -10.59
N THR A 467 -5.70 -22.44 -11.07
CA THR A 467 -4.27 -22.78 -11.21
C THR A 467 -3.37 -22.24 -10.10
N ALA A 468 -3.89 -21.45 -9.16
CA ALA A 468 -3.11 -20.87 -8.06
C ALA A 468 -3.92 -20.75 -6.75
N ARG A 469 -3.23 -20.71 -5.59
CA ARG A 469 -3.91 -20.64 -4.27
C ARG A 469 -4.64 -19.29 -4.08
N CYS A 470 -4.03 -18.20 -4.53
CA CYS A 470 -4.58 -16.82 -4.65
C CYS A 470 -5.11 -16.17 -3.36
N VAL A 471 -4.51 -16.50 -2.20
CA VAL A 471 -4.95 -15.94 -0.91
C VAL A 471 -4.86 -14.42 -0.89
N ALA A 472 -3.75 -13.85 -1.35
CA ALA A 472 -3.52 -12.40 -1.35
C ALA A 472 -4.49 -11.66 -2.28
N GLU A 473 -4.67 -12.13 -3.52
CA GLU A 473 -5.52 -11.44 -4.50
C GLU A 473 -7.01 -11.51 -4.14
N MET A 474 -7.48 -12.61 -3.53
CA MET A 474 -8.85 -12.70 -3.01
C MET A 474 -9.11 -11.71 -1.85
N LEU A 475 -8.09 -11.41 -1.03
CA LEU A 475 -8.20 -10.43 0.06
C LEU A 475 -8.31 -9.00 -0.46
N VAL A 476 -7.55 -8.65 -1.51
CA VAL A 476 -7.71 -7.35 -2.18
C VAL A 476 -9.10 -7.25 -2.81
N ALA A 477 -9.53 -8.28 -3.56
CA ALA A 477 -10.85 -8.30 -4.19
C ALA A 477 -11.99 -8.05 -3.18
N VAL A 478 -12.05 -8.86 -2.11
CA VAL A 478 -13.13 -8.76 -1.11
C VAL A 478 -13.08 -7.45 -0.30
N HIS A 479 -11.90 -6.84 -0.15
CA HIS A 479 -11.76 -5.54 0.48
C HIS A 479 -12.47 -4.44 -0.32
N TYR A 480 -12.29 -4.43 -1.65
CA TYR A 480 -12.96 -3.47 -2.53
C TYR A 480 -14.46 -3.75 -2.70
N VAL A 481 -14.88 -5.02 -2.63
CA VAL A 481 -16.31 -5.38 -2.45
C VAL A 481 -16.85 -4.74 -1.16
N GLY A 482 -16.16 -4.89 -0.02
CA GLY A 482 -16.54 -4.30 1.26
C GLY A 482 -16.50 -2.77 1.29
N GLN A 483 -15.71 -2.14 0.42
CA GLN A 483 -15.77 -0.69 0.19
C GLN A 483 -16.97 -0.27 -0.68
N GLY A 484 -17.67 -1.17 -1.37
CA GLY A 484 -18.73 -0.83 -2.32
C GLY A 484 -18.18 -0.15 -3.59
N CYS A 485 -17.12 -0.71 -4.15
CA CYS A 485 -16.56 -0.31 -5.45
C CYS A 485 -17.16 -1.15 -6.60
N ASN A 486 -17.05 -0.63 -7.82
CA ASN A 486 -17.45 -1.32 -9.07
C ASN A 486 -16.46 -2.45 -9.39
N VAL A 487 -16.63 -3.56 -8.67
CA VAL A 487 -15.87 -4.80 -8.83
C VAL A 487 -16.58 -5.72 -9.82
N VAL A 488 -15.81 -6.50 -10.57
CA VAL A 488 -16.26 -7.67 -11.33
C VAL A 488 -15.36 -8.85 -10.95
N LEU A 489 -15.93 -10.02 -10.68
CA LEU A 489 -15.17 -11.21 -10.29
C LEU A 489 -15.32 -12.33 -11.32
N CYS A 490 -14.21 -13.00 -11.62
CA CYS A 490 -14.22 -14.38 -12.15
C CYS A 490 -13.64 -15.29 -11.05
N ILE A 491 -14.35 -16.36 -10.68
CA ILE A 491 -13.91 -17.29 -9.63
C ILE A 491 -13.99 -18.72 -10.15
N GLN A 492 -12.84 -19.36 -10.23
CA GLN A 492 -12.69 -20.76 -10.60
C GLN A 492 -12.19 -21.56 -9.39
N TYR A 493 -12.88 -22.65 -9.07
CA TYR A 493 -12.56 -23.52 -7.96
C TYR A 493 -11.40 -24.45 -8.28
N LEU A 494 -10.57 -24.74 -7.26
CA LEU A 494 -9.54 -25.76 -7.34
C LEU A 494 -10.19 -27.14 -7.50
N GLU A 495 -9.67 -27.94 -8.42
CA GLU A 495 -10.12 -29.32 -8.66
C GLU A 495 -9.52 -30.29 -7.63
N SER A 496 -10.10 -31.49 -7.52
CA SER A 496 -9.47 -32.59 -6.78
C SER A 496 -8.10 -32.92 -7.36
N ASP A 497 -7.18 -33.38 -6.52
CA ASP A 497 -5.83 -33.80 -6.91
C ASP A 497 -4.95 -32.73 -7.61
N VAL A 498 -5.38 -31.46 -7.61
CA VAL A 498 -4.70 -30.36 -8.32
C VAL A 498 -3.25 -30.16 -7.89
N VAL A 499 -2.40 -29.86 -8.87
CA VAL A 499 -1.00 -29.52 -8.69
C VAL A 499 -0.82 -28.00 -8.85
N ILE A 500 -0.31 -27.33 -7.82
CA ILE A 500 -0.08 -25.88 -7.79
C ILE A 500 1.41 -25.63 -7.49
N ASP A 501 2.08 -24.79 -8.26
CA ASP A 501 3.54 -24.56 -8.17
C ASP A 501 4.37 -25.87 -8.18
N GLY A 502 3.89 -26.92 -8.85
CA GLY A 502 4.49 -28.26 -8.86
C GLY A 502 4.25 -29.11 -7.60
N GLU A 503 3.34 -28.71 -6.71
CA GLU A 503 2.96 -29.45 -5.50
C GLU A 503 1.51 -29.95 -5.60
N LYS A 504 1.30 -31.25 -5.41
CA LYS A 504 -0.06 -31.80 -5.28
C LYS A 504 -0.67 -31.35 -3.95
N LEU A 505 -1.83 -30.68 -3.99
CA LEU A 505 -2.55 -30.30 -2.78
C LEU A 505 -3.29 -31.49 -2.17
N SER A 506 -3.43 -31.51 -0.84
CA SER A 506 -4.30 -32.45 -0.16
C SER A 506 -5.78 -32.06 -0.33
N GLU A 507 -6.69 -33.02 -0.11
CA GLU A 507 -8.12 -32.73 -0.08
C GLU A 507 -8.49 -31.63 0.92
N LEU A 508 -7.84 -31.59 2.08
CA LEU A 508 -8.14 -30.60 3.12
C LEU A 508 -7.64 -29.20 2.72
N ALA A 509 -6.48 -29.11 2.08
CA ALA A 509 -5.98 -27.88 1.47
C ALA A 509 -6.95 -27.37 0.37
N VAL A 510 -7.37 -28.24 -0.56
CA VAL A 510 -8.34 -27.91 -1.61
C VAL A 510 -9.66 -27.41 -0.99
N LYS A 511 -10.19 -28.09 0.03
CA LYS A 511 -11.40 -27.69 0.75
C LYS A 511 -11.25 -26.33 1.45
N ASP A 512 -10.10 -26.03 2.05
CA ASP A 512 -9.83 -24.71 2.67
C ASP A 512 -9.70 -23.57 1.65
N TYR A 513 -8.97 -23.75 0.56
CA TYR A 513 -8.79 -22.73 -0.47
C TYR A 513 -10.08 -22.51 -1.30
N ASN A 514 -10.88 -23.55 -1.51
CA ASN A 514 -12.22 -23.42 -2.10
C ASN A 514 -13.22 -22.79 -1.12
N ARG A 515 -13.11 -23.04 0.19
CA ARG A 515 -13.89 -22.32 1.20
C ARG A 515 -13.58 -20.82 1.21
N GLY A 516 -12.32 -20.42 0.99
CA GLY A 516 -11.96 -19.02 0.72
C GLY A 516 -12.67 -18.42 -0.50
N ARG A 517 -12.68 -19.15 -1.63
CA ARG A 517 -13.39 -18.76 -2.87
C ARG A 517 -14.90 -18.66 -2.67
N MET A 518 -15.52 -19.60 -1.95
CA MET A 518 -16.96 -19.56 -1.64
C MET A 518 -17.32 -18.30 -0.84
N TYR A 519 -16.55 -17.96 0.21
CA TYR A 519 -16.79 -16.76 1.01
C TYR A 519 -16.60 -15.47 0.21
N LEU A 520 -15.61 -15.39 -0.70
CA LEU A 520 -15.46 -14.27 -1.64
C LEU A 520 -16.69 -14.14 -2.56
N SER A 521 -17.13 -15.25 -3.16
CA SER A 521 -18.27 -15.31 -4.08
C SER A 521 -19.58 -14.90 -3.40
N ASP A 522 -19.83 -15.40 -2.21
CA ASP A 522 -21.03 -15.11 -1.41
C ASP A 522 -21.06 -13.64 -0.92
N LEU A 523 -19.96 -13.12 -0.37
CA LEU A 523 -19.88 -11.71 0.03
C LEU A 523 -20.06 -10.76 -1.18
N ALA A 524 -19.51 -11.12 -2.35
CA ALA A 524 -19.70 -10.36 -3.59
C ALA A 524 -21.15 -10.41 -4.08
N THR A 525 -21.77 -11.59 -4.12
CA THR A 525 -23.17 -11.77 -4.52
C THR A 525 -24.11 -10.98 -3.60
N ARG A 526 -23.89 -11.04 -2.28
CA ARG A 526 -24.65 -10.26 -1.29
C ARG A 526 -24.43 -8.75 -1.38
N ALA A 527 -23.33 -8.29 -1.98
CA ALA A 527 -23.07 -6.89 -2.31
C ALA A 527 -23.59 -6.45 -3.70
N GLY A 528 -24.16 -7.36 -4.50
CA GLY A 528 -24.59 -7.08 -5.87
C GLY A 528 -23.45 -6.99 -6.90
N VAL A 529 -22.27 -7.50 -6.56
CA VAL A 529 -21.11 -7.61 -7.45
C VAL A 529 -21.28 -8.85 -8.35
N PRO A 530 -21.13 -8.73 -9.68
CA PRO A 530 -21.25 -9.88 -10.59
C PRO A 530 -20.07 -10.84 -10.42
N VAL A 531 -20.38 -12.14 -10.40
CA VAL A 531 -19.42 -13.23 -10.28
C VAL A 531 -19.62 -14.22 -11.42
N PHE A 532 -18.57 -14.47 -12.18
CA PHE A 532 -18.54 -15.37 -13.34
C PHE A 532 -17.60 -16.56 -13.10
N SER A 533 -17.74 -17.60 -13.92
CA SER A 533 -16.78 -18.72 -14.01
C SER A 533 -15.90 -18.66 -15.26
N ASP A 534 -16.39 -18.05 -16.35
CA ASP A 534 -15.60 -17.75 -17.54
C ASP A 534 -14.89 -16.39 -17.43
N ILE A 535 -13.70 -16.31 -18.03
CA ILE A 535 -12.86 -15.12 -18.01
C ILE A 535 -13.30 -14.11 -19.09
N SER A 536 -13.77 -14.58 -20.24
CA SER A 536 -14.21 -13.72 -21.34
C SER A 536 -15.50 -12.98 -20.97
N GLU A 537 -16.47 -13.69 -20.40
CA GLU A 537 -17.70 -13.10 -19.84
C GLU A 537 -17.38 -12.03 -18.78
N ALA A 538 -16.46 -12.31 -17.86
CA ALA A 538 -16.06 -11.36 -16.82
C ALA A 538 -15.36 -10.11 -17.40
N VAL A 539 -14.53 -10.27 -18.44
CA VAL A 539 -13.90 -9.15 -19.13
C VAL A 539 -14.91 -8.31 -19.92
N LEU A 540 -15.88 -8.94 -20.58
CA LEU A 540 -16.95 -8.23 -21.29
C LEU A 540 -17.82 -7.43 -20.32
N CYS A 541 -18.28 -8.04 -19.22
CA CYS A 541 -19.02 -7.33 -18.17
C CYS A 541 -18.19 -6.21 -17.51
N ALA A 542 -16.87 -6.36 -17.40
CA ALA A 542 -16.00 -5.27 -16.95
C ALA A 542 -15.91 -4.12 -17.97
N ALA A 543 -15.88 -4.43 -19.27
CA ALA A 543 -15.87 -3.45 -20.36
C ALA A 543 -17.20 -2.69 -20.49
N GLU A 544 -18.34 -3.36 -20.29
CA GLU A 544 -19.69 -2.78 -20.26
C GLU A 544 -19.95 -1.87 -19.03
N ARG A 545 -19.02 -1.86 -18.07
CA ARG A 545 -19.10 -1.11 -16.80
C ARG A 545 -18.19 0.13 -16.74
N CYS A 546 -17.51 0.45 -17.84
CA CYS A 546 -16.67 1.63 -18.03
C CYS A 546 -17.48 2.83 -18.57
#